data_AF-A0A8T1SI74-F1
#
_entry.id   AF-A0A8T1SI74-F1
#
_cell.length_a   1.000
_cell.length_b   1.000
_cell.length_c   1.000
_cell.angle_alpha   90.00
_cell.angle_beta   90.00
_cell.angle_gamma   90.00
#
_symmetry.space_group_name_H-M   'P 1'
#
loop_
_entity.id
_entity.type
_entity.pdbx_description
1 polymer ?
#
loop_
_entity_poly.entity_id
_entity_poly.type
_entity_poly.pdbx_seq_one_letter_code
_entity_poly.pdbx_strand_id
1 'polypeptide(L)'
;SHDSPLFDSIISDLFPRVVLPTPDHGILDVSIREIMQKMNLQLVLWYIKKIIQSYKIMLVRPGFMLVGSPVGGKTSALKVLAGVLEQLEAKGLMDEHRVEYVFIRPKAITMEQLYGRFDPVSHEWSDGRCFRKQNRAPVVKTTNHFSYIFVFSLFCSAIFQKGLPFDF
;
A
#
# COMPACT_ATOMS: atom_id res chain seq x y z
N SER A 1 -11.37 16.95 12.18
CA SER A 1 -9.90 17.09 12.11
C SER A 1 -9.46 18.10 13.16
N HIS A 2 -9.63 17.76 14.43
CA HIS A 2 -9.29 18.64 15.56
C HIS A 2 -7.99 18.24 16.25
N ASP A 3 -7.45 17.05 15.93
CA ASP A 3 -6.34 16.46 16.68
C ASP A 3 -4.96 16.90 16.15
N SER A 4 -4.82 17.19 14.86
CA SER A 4 -3.55 17.67 14.29
C SER A 4 -2.96 18.90 15.01
N PRO A 5 -3.71 20.00 15.23
CA PRO A 5 -3.17 21.17 15.93
C PRO A 5 -2.88 20.89 17.42
N LEU A 6 -3.62 19.96 18.04
CA LEU A 6 -3.34 19.52 19.42
C LEU A 6 -1.99 18.79 19.49
N PHE A 7 -1.71 17.89 18.55
CA PHE A 7 -0.40 17.24 18.48
C PHE A 7 0.72 18.23 18.24
N ASP A 8 0.53 19.21 17.36
CA ASP A 8 1.53 20.24 17.10
C ASP A 8 1.84 21.06 18.38
N SER A 9 0.82 21.36 19.19
CA SER A 9 1.00 22.06 20.47
C SER A 9 1.81 21.23 21.48
N ILE A 10 1.51 19.93 21.62
CA ILE A 10 2.23 19.03 22.53
C ILE A 10 3.69 18.84 22.07
N ILE A 11 3.92 18.70 20.76
CA ILE A 11 5.28 18.55 20.22
C ILE A 11 6.11 19.82 20.46
N SER A 12 5.50 21.00 20.29
CA SER A 12 6.18 22.29 20.52
C SER A 12 6.57 22.49 21.99
N ASP A 13 5.78 21.96 22.92
CA ASP A 13 6.03 22.00 24.37
C ASP A 13 7.15 21.02 24.77
N LEU A 14 7.13 19.80 24.22
CA LEU A 14 8.13 18.76 24.53
C LEU A 14 9.49 18.99 23.86
N PHE A 15 9.53 19.60 22.67
CA PHE A 15 10.75 19.78 21.87
C PHE A 15 10.91 21.21 21.34
N PRO A 16 11.11 22.22 22.20
CA PRO A 16 11.08 23.64 21.83
C PRO A 16 12.22 24.10 20.90
N ARG A 17 13.28 23.30 20.72
CA ARG A 17 14.44 23.64 19.86
C ARG A 17 14.54 22.81 18.58
N VAL A 18 13.59 21.93 18.31
CA VAL A 18 13.64 21.06 17.13
C VAL A 18 12.89 21.73 15.98
N VAL A 19 13.62 22.17 14.96
CA VAL A 19 13.03 22.63 13.70
C VAL A 19 12.90 21.42 12.78
N LEU A 20 11.67 21.07 12.41
CA LEU A 20 11.43 19.98 11.48
C LEU A 20 11.86 20.41 10.07
N PRO A 21 12.76 19.66 9.40
CA PRO A 21 13.12 19.97 8.02
C PRO A 21 11.91 19.76 7.10
N THR A 22 11.71 20.66 6.15
CA THR A 22 10.70 20.49 5.11
C THR A 22 11.12 19.32 4.22
N PRO A 23 10.29 18.26 4.10
CA PRO A 23 10.65 17.12 3.29
C PRO A 23 10.62 17.51 1.81
N ASP A 24 11.78 17.57 1.15
CA ASP A 24 11.85 17.72 -0.31
C ASP A 24 11.70 16.34 -0.97
N HIS A 25 10.72 16.22 -1.87
CA HIS A 25 10.41 15.01 -2.63
C HIS A 25 10.36 15.32 -4.12
N GLY A 26 11.15 16.29 -4.61
CA GLY A 26 11.02 16.89 -5.94
C GLY A 26 10.82 15.88 -7.09
N ILE A 27 11.65 14.85 -7.19
CA ILE A 27 11.56 13.84 -8.27
C ILE A 27 10.24 13.05 -8.20
N LEU A 28 9.83 12.67 -6.99
CA LEU A 28 8.57 11.96 -6.74
C LEU A 28 7.35 12.84 -6.99
N ASP A 29 7.37 14.10 -6.54
CA ASP A 29 6.26 15.04 -6.75
C ASP A 29 6.04 15.30 -8.25
N VAL A 30 7.12 15.53 -9.01
CA VAL A 30 7.05 15.72 -10.47
C VAL A 30 6.44 14.49 -11.15
N SER A 31 6.92 13.28 -10.83
CA SER A 31 6.43 12.03 -11.42
C SER A 31 4.97 11.74 -11.03
N ILE A 32 4.57 12.04 -9.79
CA ILE A 32 3.18 11.93 -9.35
C ILE A 32 2.27 12.84 -10.17
N ARG A 33 2.67 14.09 -10.41
CA ARG A 33 1.87 15.04 -11.22
C ARG A 33 1.72 14.58 -12.65
N GLU A 34 2.79 14.06 -13.26
CA GLU A 34 2.75 13.47 -14.62
C GLU A 34 1.76 12.30 -14.70
N ILE A 35 1.83 11.35 -13.76
CA ILE A 35 0.90 10.20 -13.72
C ILE A 35 -0.54 10.64 -13.45
N MET A 36 -0.75 11.56 -12.53
CA MET A 36 -2.10 12.06 -12.22
C MET A 36 -2.73 12.73 -13.44
N GLN A 37 -1.98 13.49 -14.22
CA GLN A 37 -2.44 14.06 -15.48
C GLN A 37 -2.78 12.97 -16.51
N LYS A 38 -1.91 11.95 -16.68
CA LYS A 38 -2.18 10.80 -17.57
C LYS A 38 -3.46 10.05 -17.20
N MET A 39 -3.78 9.98 -15.90
CA MET A 39 -4.97 9.31 -15.39
C MET A 39 -6.20 10.25 -15.31
N ASN A 40 -6.12 11.48 -15.83
CA ASN A 40 -7.17 12.50 -15.76
C ASN A 40 -7.67 12.79 -14.34
N LEU A 41 -6.78 12.79 -13.35
CA LEU A 41 -7.08 13.11 -11.95
C LEU A 41 -6.80 14.59 -11.65
N GLN A 42 -7.60 15.17 -10.74
CA GLN A 42 -7.37 16.54 -10.28
C GLN A 42 -6.09 16.63 -9.44
N LEU A 43 -5.24 17.59 -9.79
CA LEU A 43 -4.00 17.88 -9.07
C LEU A 43 -4.32 18.67 -7.80
N VAL A 44 -4.36 17.96 -6.67
CA VAL A 44 -4.59 18.59 -5.36
C VAL A 44 -3.42 18.30 -4.41
N LEU A 45 -2.84 19.34 -3.82
CA LEU A 45 -1.63 19.24 -3.00
C LEU A 45 -1.80 18.28 -1.81
N TRP A 46 -2.96 18.28 -1.16
CA TRP A 46 -3.23 17.35 -0.05
C TRP A 46 -3.20 15.88 -0.49
N TYR A 47 -3.65 15.60 -1.72
CA TYR A 47 -3.71 14.25 -2.27
C TYR A 47 -2.32 13.75 -2.65
N ILE A 48 -1.50 14.60 -3.27
CA ILE A 48 -0.08 14.34 -3.55
C ILE A 48 0.66 14.02 -2.24
N LYS A 49 0.47 14.86 -1.21
CA LYS A 49 1.08 14.63 0.12
C LYS A 49 0.68 13.27 0.71
N LYS A 50 -0.55 12.82 0.49
CA LYS A 50 -1.04 11.50 0.95
C LYS A 50 -0.43 10.34 0.18
N ILE A 51 -0.20 10.48 -1.13
CA ILE A 51 0.51 9.49 -1.93
C ILE A 51 1.96 9.34 -1.44
N ILE A 52 2.65 10.45 -1.22
CA ILE A 52 4.02 10.46 -0.67
C ILE A 52 4.06 9.82 0.73
N GLN A 53 3.08 10.12 1.59
CA GLN A 53 2.98 9.47 2.91
C GLN A 53 2.80 7.95 2.79
N SER A 54 2.00 7.49 1.81
CA SER A 54 1.78 6.06 1.57
C SER A 54 3.07 5.38 1.10
N TYR A 55 3.82 6.03 0.21
CA TYR A 55 5.13 5.56 -0.24
C TYR A 55 6.13 5.40 0.92
N LYS A 56 6.22 6.40 1.80
CA LYS A 56 7.11 6.33 2.97
C LYS A 56 6.78 5.17 3.91
N ILE A 57 5.50 4.91 4.13
CA ILE A 57 5.09 3.79 4.97
C ILE A 57 5.43 2.45 4.31
N MET A 58 5.28 2.34 2.98
CA MET A 58 5.66 1.15 2.22
C MET A 58 7.15 0.80 2.39
N LEU A 59 8.03 1.81 2.47
CA LEU A 59 9.47 1.59 2.70
C LEU A 59 9.79 1.12 4.11
N VAL A 60 9.03 1.59 5.12
CA VAL A 60 9.33 1.30 6.54
C VAL A 60 8.65 0.01 7.02
N ARG A 61 7.46 -0.31 6.50
CA ARG A 61 6.64 -1.42 6.98
C ARG A 61 6.14 -2.27 5.80
N PRO A 62 6.24 -3.61 5.88
CA PRO A 62 5.75 -4.51 4.85
C PRO A 62 4.24 -4.46 4.60
N GLY A 63 3.46 -3.85 5.50
CA GLY A 63 2.00 -3.75 5.38
C GLY A 63 1.45 -2.49 6.02
N PHE A 64 0.44 -1.91 5.37
CA PHE A 64 -0.30 -0.74 5.86
C PHE A 64 -1.75 -0.76 5.38
N MET A 65 -2.60 0.02 6.03
CA MET A 65 -4.01 0.17 5.65
C MET A 65 -4.33 1.62 5.27
N LEU A 66 -5.01 1.79 4.14
CA LEU A 66 -5.59 3.07 3.75
C LEU A 66 -7.01 3.20 4.29
N VAL A 67 -7.20 4.08 5.26
CA VAL A 67 -8.50 4.30 5.92
C VAL A 67 -9.14 5.59 5.40
N GLY A 68 -10.46 5.55 5.18
CA GLY A 68 -11.25 6.74 4.86
C GLY A 68 -12.62 6.36 4.28
N SER A 69 -13.47 7.36 4.04
CA SER A 69 -14.83 7.17 3.49
C SER A 69 -14.84 6.50 2.11
N PRO A 70 -15.89 5.72 1.75
CA PRO A 70 -16.03 5.19 0.40
C PRO A 70 -15.93 6.31 -0.65
N VAL A 71 -15.48 5.97 -1.85
CA VAL A 71 -15.28 6.93 -2.97
C VAL A 71 -14.18 8.00 -2.72
N GLY A 72 -13.49 7.99 -1.57
CA GLY A 72 -12.40 8.92 -1.27
C GLY A 72 -11.08 8.71 -2.04
N GLY A 73 -11.09 8.09 -3.22
CA GLY A 73 -9.90 7.97 -4.08
C GLY A 73 -8.75 7.08 -3.55
N LYS A 74 -8.99 6.23 -2.54
CA LYS A 74 -7.95 5.32 -2.00
C LYS A 74 -7.39 4.38 -3.08
N THR A 75 -8.28 3.78 -3.86
CA THR A 75 -7.91 2.86 -4.94
C THR A 75 -7.14 3.58 -6.04
N SER A 76 -7.55 4.79 -6.41
CA SER A 76 -6.81 5.60 -7.39
C SER A 76 -5.44 6.02 -6.87
N ALA A 77 -5.31 6.31 -5.57
CA ALA A 77 -4.02 6.70 -4.97
C ALA A 77 -2.99 5.56 -5.08
N LEU A 78 -3.40 4.31 -4.84
CA LEU A 78 -2.54 3.13 -5.00
C LEU A 78 -2.16 2.90 -6.47
N LYS A 79 -3.10 3.10 -7.41
CA LYS A 79 -2.81 2.98 -8.85
C LYS A 79 -1.84 4.05 -9.33
N VAL A 80 -2.00 5.28 -8.85
CA VAL A 80 -1.06 6.39 -9.12
C VAL A 80 0.31 6.03 -8.60
N LEU A 81 0.42 5.57 -7.34
CA LEU A 81 1.69 5.17 -6.75
C LEU A 81 2.39 4.05 -7.55
N ALA A 82 1.66 3.02 -7.98
CA ALA A 82 2.21 1.95 -8.81
C ALA A 82 2.72 2.47 -10.16
N GLY A 83 1.96 3.35 -10.82
CA GLY A 83 2.38 3.97 -12.08
C GLY A 83 3.58 4.90 -11.94
N VAL A 84 3.73 5.57 -10.79
CA VAL A 84 4.92 6.40 -10.48
C VAL A 84 6.16 5.52 -10.38
N LEU A 85 6.09 4.41 -9.65
CA LEU A 85 7.23 3.50 -9.48
C LEU A 85 7.62 2.84 -10.82
N GLU A 86 6.64 2.46 -11.64
CA GLU A 86 6.89 1.96 -13.00
C GLU A 86 7.59 3.00 -13.89
N GLN A 87 7.21 4.28 -13.79
CA GLN A 87 7.89 5.35 -14.53
C GLN A 87 9.30 5.64 -13.99
N LEU A 88 9.51 5.56 -12.69
CA LEU A 88 10.82 5.79 -12.08
C LEU A 88 11.82 4.69 -12.46
N GLU A 89 11.37 3.42 -12.47
CA GLU A 89 12.17 2.29 -12.96
C GLU A 89 12.51 2.49 -14.45
N ALA A 90 11.54 2.84 -15.29
CA ALA A 90 11.76 3.07 -16.72
C ALA A 90 12.73 4.24 -17.01
N LYS A 91 12.74 5.26 -16.14
CA LYS A 91 13.68 6.39 -16.25
C LYS A 91 15.04 6.10 -15.58
N GLY A 92 15.18 5.00 -14.84
CA GLY A 92 16.40 4.64 -14.11
C GLY A 92 16.82 5.67 -13.06
N LEU A 93 15.87 6.46 -12.54
CA LEU A 93 16.16 7.59 -11.65
C LEU A 93 16.34 7.16 -10.18
N MET A 94 15.83 5.98 -9.82
CA MET A 94 15.84 5.46 -8.46
C MET A 94 16.00 3.93 -8.48
N ASP A 95 16.52 3.34 -7.40
CA ASP A 95 16.74 1.89 -7.22
C ASP A 95 15.44 1.15 -6.84
N GLU A 96 14.28 1.72 -7.19
CA GLU A 96 12.99 1.12 -6.89
C GLU A 96 12.43 0.39 -8.11
N HIS A 97 11.85 -0.78 -7.85
CA HIS A 97 11.25 -1.62 -8.87
C HIS A 97 9.75 -1.34 -9.06
N ARG A 98 9.25 -1.67 -10.24
CA ARG A 98 7.82 -1.69 -10.53
C ARG A 98 7.07 -2.54 -9.52
N VAL A 99 5.95 -1.99 -9.09
CA VAL A 99 5.03 -2.64 -8.16
C VAL A 99 3.85 -3.24 -8.90
N GLU A 100 3.64 -4.54 -8.70
CA GLU A 100 2.41 -5.20 -9.09
C GLU A 100 1.40 -5.19 -7.95
N TYR A 101 0.15 -4.86 -8.27
CA TYR A 101 -0.94 -4.85 -7.29
C TYR A 101 -2.08 -5.75 -7.72
N VAL A 102 -2.71 -6.36 -6.71
CA VAL A 102 -3.85 -7.25 -6.91
C VAL A 102 -4.98 -6.85 -5.99
N PHE A 103 -6.17 -6.67 -6.56
CA PHE A 103 -7.38 -6.49 -5.79
C PHE A 103 -7.97 -7.83 -5.35
N ILE A 104 -8.17 -7.96 -4.04
CA ILE A 104 -8.85 -9.12 -3.44
C ILE A 104 -10.05 -8.60 -2.65
N ARG A 105 -11.21 -9.23 -2.86
CA ARG A 105 -12.44 -8.98 -2.11
C ARG A 105 -12.61 -10.11 -1.08
N PRO A 106 -12.21 -9.94 0.18
CA PRO A 106 -12.15 -11.05 1.13
C PRO A 106 -13.53 -11.65 1.45
N LYS A 107 -14.60 -10.86 1.42
CA LYS A 107 -15.97 -11.35 1.65
C LYS A 107 -16.60 -12.11 0.49
N ALA A 108 -16.03 -12.01 -0.71
CA ALA A 108 -16.56 -12.69 -1.89
C ALA A 108 -15.97 -14.11 -2.06
N ILE A 109 -15.15 -14.55 -1.11
CA ILE A 109 -14.29 -15.73 -1.18
C ILE A 109 -14.33 -16.40 0.18
N THR A 110 -14.34 -17.72 0.25
CA THR A 110 -14.20 -18.43 1.53
C THR A 110 -12.76 -18.34 2.05
N MET A 111 -12.57 -18.48 3.36
CA MET A 111 -11.24 -18.46 3.99
C MET A 111 -10.31 -19.51 3.36
N GLU A 112 -10.85 -20.72 3.14
CA GLU A 112 -10.18 -21.84 2.46
C GLU A 112 -9.72 -21.50 1.05
N GLN A 113 -10.54 -20.81 0.26
CA GLN A 113 -10.17 -20.40 -1.09
C GLN A 113 -9.16 -19.24 -1.10
N LEU A 114 -9.09 -18.47 -0.02
CA LEU A 114 -8.18 -17.33 0.09
C LEU A 114 -6.76 -17.78 0.47
N TYR A 115 -6.64 -18.56 1.55
CA TYR A 115 -5.37 -19.01 2.11
C TYR A 115 -4.95 -20.41 1.66
N GLY A 116 -5.91 -21.25 1.30
CA GLY A 116 -5.70 -22.67 1.02
C GLY A 116 -6.43 -23.52 2.05
N ARG A 117 -6.57 -24.80 1.73
CA ARG A 117 -7.12 -25.78 2.65
C ARG A 117 -6.30 -27.06 2.61
N PHE A 118 -6.18 -27.69 3.77
CA PHE A 118 -5.66 -29.03 3.90
C PHE A 118 -6.83 -30.00 3.90
N ASP A 119 -6.79 -31.01 3.03
CA ASP A 119 -7.80 -32.07 3.02
C ASP A 119 -7.29 -33.27 3.85
N PRO A 120 -7.95 -33.62 4.97
CA PRO A 120 -7.51 -34.69 5.86
C PRO A 120 -7.68 -36.09 5.27
N VAL A 121 -8.46 -36.28 4.20
CA VAL A 121 -8.65 -37.60 3.58
C VAL A 121 -7.57 -37.89 2.55
N SER A 122 -7.25 -36.90 1.71
CA SER A 122 -6.24 -37.03 0.66
C SER A 122 -4.83 -36.68 1.16
N HIS A 123 -4.71 -36.02 2.31
CA HIS A 123 -3.46 -35.40 2.80
C HIS A 123 -2.84 -34.41 1.78
N GLU A 124 -3.65 -33.89 0.87
CA GLU A 124 -3.20 -32.93 -0.14
C GLU A 124 -3.46 -31.49 0.31
N TRP A 125 -2.50 -30.63 -0.02
CA TRP A 125 -2.64 -29.20 0.17
C TRP A 125 -3.21 -28.55 -1.08
N SER A 126 -4.36 -27.89 -0.94
CA SER A 126 -4.96 -27.08 -2.00
C SER A 126 -4.59 -25.61 -1.80
N ASP A 127 -3.83 -25.05 -2.74
CA ASP A 127 -3.37 -23.66 -2.67
C ASP A 127 -4.50 -22.63 -2.80
N GLY A 128 -4.48 -21.64 -1.89
CA GLY A 128 -5.37 -20.49 -1.93
C GLY A 128 -5.01 -19.46 -3.01
N ARG A 129 -5.94 -18.55 -3.29
CA ARG A 129 -5.76 -17.49 -4.30
C ARG A 129 -4.64 -16.51 -3.96
N CYS A 130 -4.32 -16.28 -2.69
CA CYS A 130 -3.17 -15.46 -2.31
C CYS A 130 -1.86 -16.10 -2.76
N PHE A 131 -1.65 -17.37 -2.38
CA PHE A 131 -0.45 -18.13 -2.69
C PHE A 131 -0.26 -18.30 -4.21
N ARG A 132 -1.34 -18.66 -4.93
CA ARG A 132 -1.27 -18.84 -6.38
C ARG A 132 -0.92 -17.56 -7.13
N LYS A 133 -1.31 -16.38 -6.63
CA LYS A 133 -0.96 -15.11 -7.27
C LYS A 133 0.47 -14.68 -6.98
N GLN A 134 0.97 -14.97 -5.78
CA GLN A 134 2.37 -14.75 -5.45
C GLN A 134 3.31 -15.60 -6.34
N ASN A 135 2.95 -16.85 -6.60
CA ASN A 135 3.80 -17.78 -7.38
C ASN A 135 3.72 -17.61 -8.91
N ARG A 136 2.75 -16.84 -9.41
CA ARG A 136 2.54 -16.66 -10.87
C ARG A 136 3.26 -15.44 -11.43
N ALA A 137 3.74 -14.55 -10.57
CA ALA A 137 4.62 -13.47 -10.98
C ALA A 137 5.98 -14.07 -11.37
N PRO A 138 6.65 -13.56 -12.42
CA PRO A 138 7.93 -14.08 -12.85
C PRO A 138 8.93 -13.97 -11.70
N VAL A 139 9.46 -15.11 -11.24
CA VAL A 139 10.56 -15.17 -10.29
C VAL A 139 11.83 -14.74 -11.02
N VAL A 140 11.96 -13.45 -11.29
CA VAL A 140 13.25 -12.87 -11.68
C VAL A 140 14.07 -12.80 -10.40
N LYS A 141 14.94 -13.79 -10.23
CA LYS A 141 15.90 -13.83 -9.13
C LYS A 141 16.95 -12.75 -9.36
N THR A 142 16.65 -11.52 -8.97
CA THR A 142 17.68 -10.54 -8.65
C THR A 142 17.47 -10.11 -7.21
N THR A 143 18.55 -10.13 -6.46
CA THR A 143 18.62 -9.68 -5.07
C THR A 143 17.92 -8.34 -4.90
N ASN A 144 17.03 -8.26 -3.91
CA ASN A 144 16.36 -7.08 -3.34
C ASN A 144 14.90 -6.83 -3.81
N HIS A 145 13.97 -7.35 -3.00
CA HIS A 145 12.64 -6.81 -2.68
C HIS A 145 11.71 -6.35 -3.82
N PHE A 146 11.10 -7.31 -4.55
CA PHE A 146 9.83 -7.03 -5.23
C PHE A 146 8.73 -6.75 -4.19
N SER A 147 8.22 -5.52 -4.19
CA SER A 147 7.16 -5.08 -3.28
C SER A 147 5.80 -5.40 -3.88
N TYR A 148 5.20 -6.53 -3.51
CA TYR A 148 3.82 -6.86 -3.88
C TYR A 148 2.84 -6.09 -2.99
N ILE A 149 1.93 -5.33 -3.60
CA ILE A 149 0.84 -4.69 -2.85
C ILE A 149 -0.45 -5.52 -3.02
N PHE A 150 -0.78 -6.29 -1.99
CA PHE A 150 -2.11 -6.90 -1.88
C PHE A 150 -3.12 -5.86 -1.38
N VAL A 151 -4.04 -5.46 -2.25
CA VAL A 151 -5.07 -4.47 -1.92
C VAL A 151 -6.35 -5.19 -1.54
N PHE A 152 -6.61 -5.28 -0.25
CA PHE A 152 -7.88 -5.75 0.29
C PHE A 152 -8.88 -4.58 0.29
N SER A 153 -9.79 -4.59 -0.67
CA SER A 153 -10.92 -3.64 -0.66
C SER A 153 -11.92 -4.10 0.39
N LEU A 154 -11.73 -3.65 1.62
CA LEU A 154 -12.64 -3.88 2.73
C LEU A 154 -13.75 -2.82 2.70
N PHE A 155 -14.95 -3.22 2.27
CA PHE A 155 -16.13 -2.75 3.00
C PHE A 155 -15.94 -3.26 4.43
N CYS A 156 -15.48 -2.37 5.31
CA CYS A 156 -15.20 -2.69 6.71
C CYS A 156 -16.48 -3.23 7.36
N SER A 157 -16.58 -4.55 7.49
CA SER A 157 -17.37 -5.15 8.56
C SER A 157 -16.39 -6.03 9.30
N ALA A 158 -16.21 -5.70 10.59
CA ALA A 158 -15.75 -6.41 11.79
C ALA A 158 -14.96 -7.75 11.74
N ILE A 159 -14.80 -8.40 10.59
CA ILE A 159 -14.21 -9.74 10.47
C ILE A 159 -12.68 -9.70 10.69
N PHE A 160 -12.00 -8.58 10.40
CA PHE A 160 -10.56 -8.44 10.63
C PHE A 160 -10.19 -7.92 12.03
N GLN A 161 -11.17 -7.49 12.84
CA GLN A 161 -10.96 -7.03 14.23
C GLN A 161 -11.14 -8.15 15.26
N LYS A 162 -11.75 -9.28 14.89
CA LYS A 162 -11.77 -10.46 15.74
C LYS A 162 -10.49 -11.24 15.47
N GLY A 163 -9.51 -11.03 16.34
CA GLY A 163 -8.18 -11.64 16.28
C GLY A 163 -8.28 -13.14 15.95
N LEU A 164 -7.66 -13.50 14.83
CA LEU A 164 -7.23 -14.88 14.64
C LEU A 164 -5.93 -15.03 15.44
N PRO A 165 -5.84 -16.02 16.36
CA PRO A 165 -4.58 -16.36 16.98
C PRO A 165 -3.72 -17.01 15.89
N PHE A 166 -2.75 -16.26 15.37
CA PHE A 166 -1.60 -16.86 14.71
C PHE A 166 -0.62 -17.19 15.82
N ASP A 167 -0.76 -18.38 16.41
CA ASP A 167 0.36 -19.01 17.10
C ASP A 167 1.32 -19.52 16.02
N PHE A 168 2.60 -19.17 16.20
CA PHE A 168 3.73 -19.51 15.32
C PHE A 168 3.96 -21.02 15.20
#